data_AF-A0A2V8I369-F1
#
_entry.id   AF-A0A2V8I369-F1
#
_cell.length_a   1.000
_cell.length_b   1.000
_cell.length_c   1.000
_cell.angle_alpha   90.00
_cell.angle_beta   90.00
_cell.angle_gamma   90.00
#
_symmetry.space_group_name_H-M   'P 1'
#
loop_
_entity.id
_entity.type
_entity.pdbx_description
1 polymer ?
#
loop_
_entity_poly.entity_id
_entity_poly.type
_entity_poly.pdbx_seq_one_letter_code
_entity_poly.pdbx_strand_id
1 'polypeptide(L)'
;NYYSWREEARSFEDLAGWRGGSATLTGGGDPECVSLAQITASAFRVLRVHPVIGREFGAAEDRPGADSIALLGYRFWRSRFGGSPAVMGTTMTLDG
;
A
#
# COMPACT_ATOMS: atom_id res chain seq x y z
N ASN A 1 8.35 18.23 1.83
CA ASN A 1 7.57 17.41 2.78
C ASN A 1 6.15 17.34 2.22
N TYR A 2 5.64 16.16 1.83
CA TYR A 2 4.32 16.00 1.17
C TYR A 2 3.18 16.67 1.95
N TYR A 3 3.18 16.56 3.29
CA TYR A 3 2.09 17.07 4.12
C TYR A 3 1.95 18.60 4.03
N SER A 4 3.06 19.35 4.00
CA SER A 4 3.01 20.82 3.83
C SER A 4 2.53 21.21 2.43
N TRP A 5 2.96 20.48 1.38
CA TRP A 5 2.46 20.74 0.03
C TRP A 5 0.96 20.50 -0.09
N ARG A 6 0.42 19.48 0.59
CA ARG A 6 -1.02 19.22 0.60
C ARG A 6 -1.82 20.33 1.29
N GLU A 7 -1.29 20.97 2.32
CA GLU A 7 -1.96 22.07 3.02
C GLU A 7 -1.93 23.39 2.23
N GLU A 8 -0.85 23.63 1.47
CA GLU A 8 -0.61 24.88 0.76
C GLU A 8 -1.14 24.87 -0.69
N ALA A 9 -1.23 23.69 -1.31
CA ALA A 9 -1.69 23.56 -2.69
C ALA A 9 -3.18 23.89 -2.83
N ARG A 10 -3.48 25.05 -3.43
CA ARG A 10 -4.85 25.46 -3.79
C ARG A 10 -5.19 25.27 -5.27
N SER A 11 -4.20 24.95 -6.10
CA SER A 11 -4.37 24.83 -7.55
C SER A 11 -4.68 23.42 -8.03
N PHE A 12 -4.66 22.43 -7.14
CA PHE A 12 -4.88 21.01 -7.47
C PHE A 12 -6.06 20.47 -6.68
N GLU A 13 -6.87 19.62 -7.31
CA GLU A 13 -8.03 18.97 -6.68
C GLU A 13 -7.58 17.94 -5.62
N ASP A 14 -6.55 17.15 -5.93
CA ASP A 14 -5.93 16.19 -5.02
C ASP A 14 -4.42 16.12 -5.25
N LEU A 15 -3.67 15.79 -4.19
CA LEU A 15 -2.23 15.57 -4.22
C LEU A 15 -1.90 14.29 -3.46
N ALA A 16 -1.00 13.47 -4.02
CA ALA A 16 -0.56 12.22 -3.42
C ALA A 16 0.95 12.10 -3.37
N GLY A 17 1.45 11.48 -2.30
CA GLY A 17 2.84 11.07 -2.16
C GLY A 17 3.02 9.65 -2.69
N TRP A 18 4.14 9.41 -3.36
CA TRP A 18 4.55 8.08 -3.79
C TRP A 18 6.05 7.92 -3.57
N ARG A 19 6.45 6.76 -3.06
CA ARG A 19 7.85 6.34 -2.93
C ARG A 19 7.95 4.85 -3.25
N GLY A 20 8.71 4.52 -4.30
CA GLY A 20 9.05 3.14 -4.64
C GLY A 20 10.07 2.55 -3.67
N GLY A 21 10.08 1.23 -3.57
CA GLY A 21 11.06 0.46 -2.83
C GLY A 21 10.99 -1.02 -3.15
N SER A 22 11.73 -1.79 -2.37
CA SER A 22 11.74 -3.25 -2.41
C SER A 22 11.99 -3.78 -1.01
N ALA A 23 11.45 -4.95 -0.70
CA ALA A 23 11.74 -5.66 0.53
C ALA A 23 11.84 -7.16 0.27
N THR A 24 12.49 -7.87 1.17
CA THR A 24 12.50 -9.33 1.18
C THR A 24 11.30 -9.84 1.95
N LEU A 25 10.37 -10.49 1.26
CA LEU A 25 9.25 -11.19 1.88
C LEU A 25 9.70 -12.55 2.43
N THR A 26 9.41 -12.80 3.70
CA THR A 26 9.70 -14.06 4.39
C THR A 26 8.45 -14.65 5.05
N GLY A 27 8.53 -15.88 5.56
CA GLY A 27 7.48 -16.50 6.39
C GLY A 27 6.44 -17.37 5.66
N GLY A 28 6.62 -17.64 4.36
CA GLY A 28 5.68 -18.47 3.58
C GLY A 28 6.34 -19.30 2.48
N GLY A 29 7.59 -19.72 2.68
CA GLY A 29 8.42 -20.41 1.68
C GLY A 29 9.79 -19.75 1.55
N ASP A 30 10.40 -19.88 0.38
CA ASP A 30 11.69 -19.24 0.08
C ASP A 30 11.58 -17.71 0.12
N PRO A 31 12.60 -17.00 0.66
CA PRO A 31 12.64 -15.55 0.64
C PRO A 31 12.54 -15.00 -0.78
N GLU A 32 11.67 -14.01 -0.98
CA GLU A 32 11.40 -13.40 -2.27
C GLU A 32 11.59 -11.89 -2.19
N CYS A 33 12.38 -11.30 -3.09
CA CYS A 33 12.46 -9.85 -3.21
C CYS A 33 11.21 -9.33 -3.94
N VAL A 34 10.40 -8.55 -3.24
CA VAL A 34 9.14 -7.97 -3.75
C VAL A 34 9.27 -6.46 -3.94
N SER A 35 8.65 -5.95 -5.00
CA SER A 35 8.54 -4.51 -5.20
C SER A 35 7.47 -3.92 -4.28
N LEU A 36 7.78 -2.79 -3.67
CA LEU A 36 6.88 -2.05 -2.78
C LEU A 36 6.65 -0.63 -3.31
N ALA A 37 5.51 -0.07 -2.94
CA ALA A 37 5.22 1.34 -3.07
C ALA A 37 4.59 1.84 -1.78
N GLN A 38 5.18 2.87 -1.19
CA GLN A 38 4.55 3.64 -0.13
C GLN A 38 3.77 4.78 -0.79
N ILE A 39 2.47 4.84 -0.49
CA ILE A 39 1.57 5.85 -1.02
C ILE A 39 0.79 6.48 0.12
N THR A 40 0.39 7.73 -0.08
CA THR A 40 -0.55 8.40 0.84
C THR A 40 -1.97 7.94 0.53
N ALA A 41 -2.90 8.08 1.49
CA ALA A 41 -4.29 7.64 1.30
C ALA A 41 -4.97 8.35 0.13
N SER A 42 -4.58 9.58 -0.17
CA SER A 42 -5.08 10.36 -1.33
C SER A 42 -4.70 9.79 -2.69
N ALA A 43 -3.75 8.85 -2.78
CA ALA A 43 -3.33 8.26 -4.05
C ALA A 43 -4.47 7.56 -4.79
N PHE A 44 -5.40 6.92 -4.06
CA PHE A 44 -6.58 6.27 -4.66
C PHE A 44 -7.53 7.26 -5.33
N ARG A 45 -7.67 8.46 -4.77
CA ARG A 45 -8.46 9.54 -5.37
C ARG A 45 -7.79 10.12 -6.62
N VAL A 46 -6.48 10.35 -6.55
CA VAL A 46 -5.69 10.85 -7.69
C VAL A 46 -5.73 9.85 -8.86
N LEU A 47 -5.51 8.56 -8.57
CA LEU A 47 -5.45 7.52 -9.59
C LEU A 47 -6.84 7.01 -10.02
N ARG A 48 -7.89 7.35 -9.26
CA ARG A 48 -9.27 6.88 -9.45
C ARG A 48 -9.36 5.35 -9.53
N VAL A 49 -8.64 4.69 -8.64
CA VAL A 49 -8.64 3.23 -8.53
C VAL A 49 -9.15 2.82 -7.15
N HIS A 50 -9.84 1.68 -7.10
CA HIS A 50 -10.35 1.10 -5.87
C HIS A 50 -9.86 -0.35 -5.74
N PRO A 51 -9.55 -0.84 -4.53
CA PRO A 51 -9.26 -2.24 -4.32
C PRO A 51 -10.42 -3.13 -4.75
N VAL A 52 -10.11 -4.24 -5.44
CA VAL A 52 -11.13 -5.23 -5.85
C VAL A 52 -11.73 -5.95 -4.64
N ILE A 53 -10.93 -6.10 -3.57
CA ILE A 53 -11.32 -6.73 -2.31
C ILE A 53 -10.74 -5.89 -1.17
N GLY A 54 -11.51 -5.72 -0.09
CA GLY A 54 -11.08 -4.99 1.10
C GLY A 54 -11.38 -3.49 1.02
N ARG A 55 -10.48 -2.67 1.57
CA ARG A 55 -10.61 -1.21 1.65
C ARG A 55 -9.30 -0.50 1.34
N GLU A 56 -9.40 0.77 1.00
CA GLU A 56 -8.26 1.68 0.89
C GLU A 56 -7.66 2.02 2.25
N PHE A 57 -6.49 2.66 2.22
CA PHE A 57 -5.90 3.29 3.40
C PHE A 57 -6.77 4.48 3.83
N GLY A 58 -7.03 4.58 5.13
CA GLY A 58 -7.71 5.73 5.74
C GLY A 58 -6.71 6.73 6.33
N ALA A 59 -7.24 7.80 6.90
CA ALA A 59 -6.43 8.83 7.56
C ALA A 59 -5.70 8.31 8.81
N ALA A 60 -6.22 7.25 9.45
CA ALA A 60 -5.59 6.66 10.62
C ALA A 60 -4.31 5.89 10.27
N GLU A 61 -4.21 5.38 9.03
CA GLU A 61 -3.04 4.68 8.50
C GLU A 61 -2.05 5.61 7.79
N ASP A 62 -2.52 6.76 7.26
CA ASP A 62 -1.69 7.75 6.56
C ASP A 62 -1.04 8.75 7.55
N ARG A 63 -0.35 8.22 8.57
CA ARG A 63 0.41 9.00 9.56
C ARG A 63 1.66 8.25 10.03
N PRO A 64 2.71 8.96 10.45
CA PRO A 64 3.90 8.32 11.03
C PRO A 64 3.54 7.45 12.23
N GLY A 65 4.06 6.21 12.25
CA GLY A 65 3.85 5.26 13.35
C GLY A 65 2.46 4.62 13.41
N ALA A 66 1.65 4.73 12.35
CA ALA A 66 0.43 3.96 12.22
C ALA A 66 0.69 2.47 12.01
N ASP A 67 -0.37 1.67 12.13
CA ASP A 67 -0.32 0.23 11.88
C ASP A 67 0.17 -0.06 10.45
N SER A 68 1.04 -1.07 10.33
CA SER A 68 1.57 -1.53 9.05
C SER A 68 0.53 -2.33 8.28
N ILE A 69 -0.28 -1.65 7.48
CA ILE A 69 -1.25 -2.28 6.57
C ILE A 69 -0.69 -2.25 5.14
N ALA A 70 -0.83 -3.37 4.43
CA ALA A 70 -0.41 -3.49 3.03
C ALA A 70 -1.60 -3.80 2.12
N LEU A 71 -1.57 -3.23 0.92
CA LEU A 71 -2.44 -3.63 -0.19
C LEU A 71 -1.63 -4.44 -1.19
N LEU A 72 -2.15 -5.60 -1.58
CA LEU A 72 -1.48 -6.48 -2.52
C LEU A 72 -1.81 -6.09 -3.95
N GLY A 73 -0.78 -5.92 -4.78
CA GLY A 73 -0.97 -5.79 -6.22
C GLY A 73 -1.67 -7.03 -6.78
N TYR A 74 -2.65 -6.83 -7.67
CA TYR A 74 -3.51 -7.91 -8.17
C TYR A 74 -2.73 -9.11 -8.71
N ARG A 75 -1.66 -8.87 -9.49
CA ARG A 75 -0.82 -9.94 -10.05
C ARG A 75 -0.13 -10.76 -8.96
N PHE A 76 0.42 -10.11 -7.94
CA PHE A 76 1.09 -10.77 -6.82
C PHE A 76 0.09 -11.59 -5.98
N TRP A 77 -1.08 -11.03 -5.70
CA TRP A 77 -2.15 -11.75 -5.01
C TRP A 77 -2.61 -13.00 -5.77
N ARG A 78 -2.82 -12.87 -7.09
CA ARG A 78 -3.19 -14.00 -7.96
C ARG A 78 -2.11 -15.08 -8.03
N SER A 79 -0.85 -14.70 -8.16
CA SER A 79 0.25 -15.67 -8.29
C SER A 79 0.56 -16.39 -6.98
N ARG A 80 0.58 -15.67 -5.86
CA ARG A 80 1.02 -16.23 -4.57
C ARG A 80 -0.12 -16.84 -3.76
N PHE A 81 -1.32 -16.26 -3.82
CA PHE A 81 -2.47 -16.68 -3.01
C PHE A 81 -3.60 -17.27 -3.86
N GLY A 82 -3.37 -17.51 -5.16
CA GLY A 82 -4.37 -18.07 -6.07
C GLY A 82 -5.59 -17.19 -6.29
N GLY A 83 -5.54 -15.91 -5.88
CA GLY A 83 -6.74 -15.07 -5.84
C GLY A 83 -7.70 -15.39 -4.69
N SER A 84 -7.20 -15.98 -3.60
CA SER A 84 -8.04 -16.30 -2.44
C SER A 84 -8.33 -15.04 -1.60
N PRO A 85 -9.59 -14.77 -1.24
CA PRO A 85 -9.94 -13.70 -0.31
C PRO A 85 -9.50 -14.01 1.13
N ALA A 86 -9.12 -15.25 1.44
CA ALA A 86 -8.66 -15.65 2.77
C ALA A 86 -7.32 -15.01 3.19
N VAL A 87 -6.64 -14.29 2.28
CA VAL A 87 -5.44 -13.51 2.59
C VAL A 87 -5.74 -12.27 3.46
N MET A 88 -7.00 -11.83 3.53
CA MET A 88 -7.39 -10.68 4.34
C MET A 88 -7.11 -10.92 5.82
N GLY A 89 -6.43 -9.97 6.47
CA GLY A 89 -6.06 -10.06 7.88
C GLY A 89 -4.87 -10.97 8.18
N THR A 90 -4.22 -11.52 7.15
CA THR A 90 -2.97 -12.26 7.33
C THR A 90 -1.78 -11.32 7.51
N THR A 91 -0.80 -11.75 8.30
CA THR A 91 0.46 -11.02 8.51
C THR A 91 1.54 -11.54 7.56
N MET A 92 2.33 -10.61 7.02
CA MET A 92 3.47 -10.90 6.17
C MET A 92 4.70 -10.23 6.77
N THR A 93 5.85 -10.92 6.77
CA THR A 93 7.11 -10.37 7.27
C THR A 93 7.93 -9.82 6.12
N LEU A 94 8.33 -8.56 6.21
CA LEU A 94 9.19 -7.89 5.23
C LEU A 94 10.51 -7.54 5.91
N ASP A 95 11.62 -7.82 5.23
CA ASP A 95 13.00 -7.55 5.66
C ASP A 95 13.42 -8.18 6.99
N GLY A 96 12.77 -9.29 7.35
CA GLY A 96 13.27 -10.34 8.27
C GLY A 96 13.86 -9.85 9.60
#